data_AF-A0A960HGT8-F1
#
_entry.id   AF-A0A960HGT8-F1
#
_cell.length_a   1.000
_cell.length_b   1.000
_cell.length_c   1.000
_cell.angle_alpha   90.00
_cell.angle_beta   90.00
_cell.angle_gamma   90.00
#
_symmetry.space_group_name_H-M   'P 1'
#
loop_
_entity.id
_entity.type
_entity.pdbx_description
1 polymer ?
#
loop_
_entity_poly.entity_id
_entity_poly.type
_entity_poly.pdbx_seq_one_letter_code
_entity_poly.pdbx_strand_id
1 'polypeptide(L)'
;MWTWWQLQLEDGMLGNWHWEFANGALVYSDGCWSPTDGSDPVPMVRFEHDVRWVDAAGNPVAYGQHGEAVEGIRGTGVFHLEGGRRVQVEVEGSFDRPYEPFHRGGLNQVTVRTDDGRSGTGIIEITGAHHHHFFPDTTGFGTLPA
;
A
#
# COMPACT_ATOMS: atom_id res chain seq x y z
N MET A 1 -5.16 -6.66 7.76
CA MET A 1 -5.12 -5.56 6.79
C MET A 1 -4.57 -6.12 5.51
N TRP A 2 -5.20 -5.76 4.40
CA TRP A 2 -4.68 -6.07 3.08
C TRP A 2 -4.15 -4.79 2.46
N THR A 3 -3.02 -4.88 1.78
CA THR A 3 -2.52 -3.82 0.93
C THR A 3 -2.09 -4.37 -0.42
N TRP A 4 -2.29 -3.56 -1.45
CA TRP A 4 -1.91 -3.85 -2.82
C TRP A 4 -1.16 -2.64 -3.36
N TRP A 5 0.05 -2.86 -3.88
CA TRP A 5 0.85 -1.80 -4.50
C TRP A 5 1.03 -2.13 -5.97
N GLN A 6 0.66 -1.19 -6.84
CA GLN A 6 0.82 -1.27 -8.29
C GLN A 6 1.59 -0.03 -8.73
N LEU A 7 2.92 -0.11 -8.70
CA LEU A 7 3.79 1.02 -8.97
C LEU A 7 4.42 0.86 -10.35
N GLN A 8 4.06 1.75 -11.26
CA GLN A 8 4.62 1.81 -12.60
C GLN A 8 5.83 2.73 -12.60
N LEU A 9 6.96 2.21 -13.06
CA LEU A 9 8.20 2.92 -13.33
C LEU A 9 8.42 2.96 -14.85
N GLU A 10 9.40 3.74 -15.31
CA GLU A 10 9.73 3.84 -16.73
C GLU A 10 10.15 2.51 -17.38
N ASP A 11 10.74 1.61 -16.59
CA ASP A 11 11.37 0.36 -17.03
C ASP A 11 10.60 -0.91 -16.60
N GLY A 12 9.43 -0.75 -15.98
CA GLY A 12 8.65 -1.88 -15.48
C GLY A 12 7.66 -1.52 -14.39
N MET A 13 7.12 -2.54 -13.74
CA MET A 13 6.13 -2.40 -12.70
C MET A 13 6.51 -3.22 -11.47
N LEU A 14 6.46 -2.60 -10.29
CA LEU A 14 6.45 -3.32 -9.01
C LEU A 14 5.00 -3.59 -8.62
N GLY A 15 4.67 -4.86 -8.45
CA GLY A 15 3.36 -5.32 -8.01
C GLY A 15 3.48 -6.13 -6.73
N ASN A 16 2.61 -5.88 -5.74
CA ASN A 16 2.41 -6.82 -4.64
C ASN A 16 0.97 -6.92 -4.16
N TRP A 17 0.71 -8.02 -3.47
CA TRP A 17 -0.44 -8.24 -2.60
C TRP A 17 0.08 -8.72 -1.24
N HIS A 18 -0.33 -8.05 -0.17
CA HIS A 18 0.19 -8.27 1.17
C HIS A 18 -0.91 -8.27 2.21
N TRP A 19 -0.85 -9.22 3.16
CA TRP A 19 -1.82 -9.39 4.23
C TRP A 19 -1.14 -9.59 5.58
N GLU A 20 -1.49 -8.74 6.55
CA GLU A 20 -1.08 -8.85 7.95
C GLU A 20 -2.29 -9.04 8.87
N PHE A 21 -2.08 -9.73 9.99
CA PHE A 21 -2.99 -9.75 11.12
C PHE A 21 -3.08 -8.39 11.81
N ALA A 22 -4.06 -8.22 12.70
CA ALA A 22 -4.27 -6.98 13.46
C ALA A 22 -3.01 -6.46 14.17
N ASN A 23 -2.13 -7.36 14.62
CA ASN A 23 -0.87 -7.06 15.32
C ASN A 23 0.35 -6.87 14.40
N GLY A 24 0.17 -6.82 13.07
CA GLY A 24 1.25 -6.69 12.10
C GLY A 24 1.97 -7.99 11.76
N ALA A 25 1.55 -9.13 12.32
CA ALA A 25 2.13 -10.41 11.93
C ALA A 25 1.75 -10.76 10.49
N LEU A 26 2.75 -11.06 9.67
CA LEU A 26 2.57 -11.44 8.27
C LEU A 26 1.74 -12.73 8.13
N VAL A 27 0.74 -12.69 7.26
CA VAL A 27 -0.06 -13.86 6.85
C VAL A 27 0.31 -14.32 5.46
N TYR A 28 0.41 -13.38 4.52
CA TYR A 28 0.69 -13.65 3.12
C TYR A 28 1.34 -12.44 2.45
N SER A 29 2.29 -12.68 1.56
CA SER A 29 2.88 -11.67 0.70
C SER A 29 3.34 -12.31 -0.59
N ASP A 30 2.97 -11.70 -1.72
CA ASP A 30 3.36 -12.15 -3.05
C ASP A 30 3.38 -10.97 -4.01
N GLY A 31 4.08 -11.11 -5.14
CA GLY A 31 4.32 -10.03 -6.06
C GLY A 31 5.51 -10.26 -6.97
N CYS A 32 5.83 -9.27 -7.79
CA CYS A 32 6.98 -9.32 -8.67
C CYS A 32 7.43 -7.92 -9.11
N TRP A 33 8.63 -7.89 -9.68
CA TRP A 33 9.05 -6.89 -10.64
C TRP A 33 8.75 -7.41 -12.05
N SER A 34 8.01 -6.64 -12.85
CA SER A 34 7.67 -6.98 -14.24
C SER A 34 8.32 -5.96 -15.18
N PRO A 35 9.46 -6.29 -15.82
CA PRO A 35 10.16 -5.40 -16.75
C PRO A 35 9.33 -5.09 -18.01
N THR A 36 9.57 -3.94 -18.65
CA THR A 36 8.97 -3.60 -19.95
C THR A 36 9.71 -4.19 -21.16
N ASP A 37 10.88 -4.81 -20.96
CA ASP A 37 11.70 -5.38 -22.02
C ASP A 37 11.23 -6.76 -22.52
N GLY A 38 10.16 -7.30 -21.94
CA GLY A 38 9.56 -8.58 -22.29
C GLY A 38 10.24 -9.80 -21.68
N SER A 39 11.22 -9.60 -20.77
CA SER A 39 11.76 -10.69 -19.95
C SER A 39 10.76 -11.16 -18.88
N ASP A 40 11.02 -12.34 -18.31
CA ASP A 40 10.16 -12.92 -17.29
C ASP A 40 10.12 -12.03 -16.02
N PRO A 41 8.97 -11.89 -15.36
CA PRO A 41 8.89 -11.19 -14.09
C PRO A 41 9.81 -11.81 -13.03
N VAL A 42 10.47 -10.97 -12.23
CA VAL A 42 11.30 -11.40 -11.11
C VAL A 42 10.44 -11.47 -9.85
N PRO A 43 10.27 -12.65 -9.23
CA PRO A 43 9.43 -12.80 -8.04
C PRO A 43 9.87 -11.91 -6.88
N MET A 44 8.91 -11.36 -6.15
CA MET A 44 9.15 -10.68 -4.88
C MET A 44 9.11 -11.71 -3.76
N VAL A 45 10.23 -11.86 -3.04
CA VAL A 45 10.38 -12.85 -1.96
C VAL A 45 10.10 -12.27 -0.57
N ARG A 46 10.14 -10.94 -0.43
CA ARG A 46 9.78 -10.24 0.81
C ARG A 46 9.35 -8.81 0.50
N PHE A 47 8.37 -8.33 1.27
CA PHE A 47 7.92 -6.95 1.25
C PHE A 47 7.95 -6.38 2.66
N GLU A 48 8.33 -5.11 2.79
CA GLU A 48 8.26 -4.33 4.02
C GLU A 48 7.68 -2.96 3.70
N HIS A 49 6.89 -2.39 4.60
CA HIS A 49 6.32 -1.05 4.42
C HIS A 49 6.31 -0.27 5.74
N ASP A 50 6.46 1.05 5.63
CA ASP A 50 6.12 2.04 6.65
C ASP A 50 5.42 3.18 5.92
N VAL A 51 4.13 2.97 5.63
CA VAL A 51 3.24 3.97 5.05
C VAL A 51 2.20 4.37 6.07
N ARG A 52 1.80 5.64 6.05
CA ARG A 52 0.85 6.21 7.01
C ARG A 52 -0.20 7.02 6.27
N TRP A 53 -1.39 7.09 6.86
CA TRP A 53 -2.41 8.06 6.47
C TRP A 53 -1.93 9.47 6.81
N VAL A 54 -2.27 10.43 5.95
CA VAL A 54 -1.95 11.85 6.16
C VAL A 54 -3.16 12.75 5.91
N ASP A 55 -3.15 13.93 6.55
CA ASP A 55 -4.08 15.03 6.28
C ASP A 55 -3.66 15.85 5.04
N ALA A 56 -4.44 16.88 4.69
CA ALA A 56 -4.17 17.76 3.56
C ALA A 56 -2.84 18.54 3.66
N ALA A 57 -2.29 18.68 4.87
CA ALA A 57 -0.99 19.29 5.11
C ALA A 57 0.17 18.28 5.10
N GLY A 58 -0.12 16.99 4.88
CA GLY A 58 0.85 15.91 4.88
C GLY A 58 1.26 15.43 6.28
N ASN A 59 0.55 15.84 7.33
CA ASN A 59 0.83 15.37 8.69
C ASN A 59 0.21 13.99 8.90
N PRO A 60 0.88 13.08 9.64
CA PRO A 60 0.30 11.79 9.98
C PRO A 60 -1.01 11.95 10.76
N VAL A 61 -2.03 11.19 10.38
CA VAL A 61 -3.32 11.10 11.08
C VAL A 61 -3.72 9.65 11.32
N ALA A 62 -4.55 9.42 12.33
CA ALA A 62 -5.26 8.16 12.45
C ALA A 62 -6.38 8.10 11.40
N TYR A 63 -6.74 6.88 10.97
CA TYR A 63 -7.86 6.70 10.05
C TYR A 63 -9.20 7.17 10.63
N GLY A 64 -9.37 7.12 11.96
CA GLY A 64 -10.68 7.33 12.58
C GLY A 64 -11.61 6.15 12.35
N GLN A 65 -12.93 6.37 12.36
CA GLN A 65 -13.90 5.31 12.10
C GLN A 65 -14.16 5.15 10.59
N HIS A 66 -14.14 6.24 9.83
CA HIS A 66 -14.52 6.28 8.42
C HIS A 66 -13.52 7.02 7.51
N GLY A 67 -12.33 7.36 7.99
CA GLY A 67 -11.33 8.09 7.19
C GLY A 67 -11.55 9.61 7.23
N GLU A 68 -12.19 10.15 8.26
CA GLU A 68 -12.72 11.52 8.29
C GLU A 68 -11.65 12.61 8.11
N ALA A 69 -10.42 12.32 8.52
CA ALA A 69 -9.27 13.23 8.42
C ALA A 69 -8.25 12.78 7.36
N VAL A 70 -8.52 11.69 6.64
CA VAL A 70 -7.58 11.09 5.68
C VAL A 70 -7.72 11.77 4.33
N GLU A 71 -6.64 12.36 3.86
CA GLU A 71 -6.55 13.02 2.55
C GLU A 71 -5.52 12.33 1.64
N GLY A 72 -4.70 11.44 2.20
CA GLY A 72 -3.68 10.72 1.44
C GLY A 72 -2.86 9.73 2.24
N ILE A 73 -1.79 9.28 1.61
CA ILE A 73 -0.77 8.44 2.23
C ILE A 73 0.64 8.96 1.94
N ARG A 74 1.57 8.63 2.84
CA ARG A 74 3.00 8.88 2.66
C ARG A 74 3.83 7.84 3.38
N GLY A 75 4.97 7.46 2.78
CA GLY A 75 5.97 6.65 3.46
C GLY A 75 6.85 5.88 2.51
N THR A 76 7.29 4.69 2.95
CA THR A 76 8.23 3.85 2.19
C THR A 76 7.78 2.41 2.08
N GLY A 77 8.23 1.75 1.01
CA GLY A 77 8.14 0.31 0.82
C GLY A 77 9.50 -0.26 0.40
N VAL A 78 9.75 -1.53 0.70
CA VAL A 78 10.97 -2.24 0.29
C VAL A 78 10.58 -3.57 -0.34
N PHE A 79 10.91 -3.71 -1.62
CA PHE A 79 10.74 -4.94 -2.39
C PHE A 79 12.07 -5.69 -2.40
N HIS A 80 12.06 -6.90 -1.84
CA HIS A 80 13.17 -7.84 -1.99
C HIS A 80 12.78 -8.84 -3.07
N LEU A 81 13.59 -8.89 -4.12
CA LEU A 81 13.35 -9.71 -5.29
C LEU A 81 14.24 -10.96 -5.27
N GLU A 82 13.77 -12.01 -5.94
CA GLU A 82 14.59 -13.18 -6.22
C GLU A 82 15.90 -12.77 -6.92
N GLY A 83 17.00 -13.47 -6.60
CA GLY A 83 18.34 -13.06 -7.02
C GLY A 83 18.98 -11.97 -6.14
N GLY A 84 18.29 -11.51 -5.08
CA GLY A 84 18.85 -10.67 -4.03
C GLY A 84 18.80 -9.16 -4.32
N ARG A 85 18.16 -8.74 -5.41
CA ARG A 85 17.94 -7.31 -5.69
C ARG A 85 16.96 -6.75 -4.65
N ARG A 86 17.28 -5.57 -4.12
CA ARG A 86 16.41 -4.79 -3.24
C ARG A 86 16.06 -3.48 -3.93
N VAL A 87 14.78 -3.11 -3.91
CA VAL A 87 14.31 -1.80 -4.40
C VAL A 87 13.53 -1.14 -3.28
N GLN A 88 14.01 -0.01 -2.78
CA GLN A 88 13.24 0.82 -1.88
C GLN A 88 12.47 1.86 -2.68
N VAL A 89 11.23 2.10 -2.28
CA VAL A 89 10.37 3.12 -2.84
C VAL A 89 9.94 4.10 -1.76
N GLU A 90 9.96 5.38 -2.09
CA GLU A 90 9.23 6.44 -1.40
C GLU A 90 7.94 6.69 -2.17
N VAL A 91 6.82 6.77 -1.44
CA VAL A 91 5.49 7.02 -2.01
C VAL A 91 4.81 8.15 -1.27
N GLU A 92 4.12 9.01 -2.02
CA GLU A 92 3.16 9.95 -1.48
C GLU A 92 2.02 10.16 -2.48
N GLY A 93 0.81 10.39 -1.96
CA GLY A 93 -0.34 10.56 -2.82
C GLY A 93 -1.64 10.81 -2.09
N SER A 94 -2.71 10.99 -2.86
CA SER A 94 -4.03 11.39 -2.37
C SER A 94 -4.97 10.19 -2.22
N PHE A 95 -5.89 10.31 -1.27
CA PHE A 95 -6.96 9.35 -1.03
C PHE A 95 -8.10 9.60 -2.01
N ASP A 96 -8.33 8.65 -2.92
CA ASP A 96 -9.21 8.85 -4.08
C ASP A 96 -10.61 8.28 -3.84
N ARG A 97 -10.69 7.08 -3.24
CA ARG A 97 -11.97 6.40 -3.04
C ARG A 97 -12.00 5.55 -1.77
N PRO A 98 -12.94 5.80 -0.83
CA PRO A 98 -13.16 4.91 0.31
C PRO A 98 -13.87 3.62 -0.10
N TYR A 99 -13.62 2.53 0.62
CA TYR A 99 -14.31 1.24 0.46
C TYR A 99 -15.52 1.05 1.38
N GLU A 100 -15.96 2.15 1.98
CA GLU A 100 -17.19 2.24 2.78
C GLU A 100 -18.45 1.97 1.93
N PRO A 101 -19.52 1.39 2.52
CA PRO A 101 -19.68 1.00 3.93
C PRO A 101 -19.15 -0.41 4.28
N PHE A 102 -18.56 -1.12 3.32
CA PHE A 102 -18.29 -2.55 3.43
C PHE A 102 -16.93 -2.85 4.06
N HIS A 103 -15.91 -2.06 3.70
CA HIS A 103 -14.57 -2.15 4.26
C HIS A 103 -14.06 -0.76 4.64
N ARG A 104 -13.05 -0.69 5.52
CA ARG A 104 -12.35 0.54 5.86
C ARG A 104 -11.12 0.71 4.98
N GLY A 105 -10.64 1.94 4.86
CA GLY A 105 -9.54 2.29 3.98
C GLY A 105 -10.04 2.57 2.57
N GLY A 106 -9.19 2.32 1.58
CA GLY A 106 -9.52 2.57 0.19
C GLY A 106 -8.31 2.70 -0.72
N LEU A 107 -8.56 3.34 -1.86
CA LEU A 107 -7.63 3.50 -2.96
C LEU A 107 -6.91 4.84 -2.87
N ASN A 108 -5.59 4.82 -3.08
CA ASN A 108 -4.73 5.99 -3.12
C ASN A 108 -3.99 6.06 -4.45
N GLN A 109 -4.00 7.22 -5.09
CA GLN A 109 -3.16 7.49 -6.26
C GLN A 109 -1.85 8.10 -5.78
N VAL A 110 -0.71 7.50 -6.13
CA VAL A 110 0.60 7.91 -5.61
C VAL A 110 1.59 8.26 -6.71
N THR A 111 2.51 9.14 -6.36
CA THR A 111 3.81 9.24 -7.01
C THR A 111 4.80 8.30 -6.31
N VAL A 112 5.79 7.80 -7.05
CA VAL A 112 6.82 6.92 -6.52
C VAL A 112 8.21 7.37 -6.95
N ARG A 113 9.18 7.26 -6.05
CA ARG A 113 10.61 7.41 -6.32
C ARG A 113 11.38 6.24 -5.73
N THR A 114 12.27 5.63 -6.50
CA THR A 114 13.12 4.54 -6.01
C THR A 114 14.45 5.04 -5.46
N ASP A 115 15.11 4.22 -4.65
CA ASP A 115 16.47 4.49 -4.16
C ASP A 115 17.55 4.45 -5.26
N ASP A 116 17.27 3.79 -6.39
CA ASP A 116 18.11 3.78 -7.59
C ASP A 116 17.81 4.92 -8.59
N GLY A 117 16.96 5.87 -8.22
CA GLY A 117 16.77 7.14 -8.94
C GLY A 117 15.66 7.13 -10.00
N ARG A 118 14.93 6.03 -10.15
CA ARG A 118 13.75 5.94 -11.03
C ARG A 118 12.55 6.61 -10.36
N SER A 119 11.58 6.99 -11.18
CA SER A 119 10.34 7.60 -10.73
C SER A 119 9.15 7.11 -11.54
N GLY A 120 7.96 7.28 -10.98
CA GLY A 120 6.72 6.99 -11.68
C GLY A 120 5.50 7.26 -10.84
N THR A 121 4.42 6.53 -11.13
CA THR A 121 3.14 6.66 -10.43
C THR A 121 2.56 5.29 -10.14
N GLY A 122 1.54 5.24 -9.29
CA GLY A 122 0.90 3.98 -9.00
C GLY A 122 -0.37 4.12 -8.20
N ILE A 123 -0.94 2.96 -7.90
CA ILE A 123 -2.06 2.81 -6.98
C ILE A 123 -1.59 2.04 -5.75
N ILE A 124 -1.98 2.53 -4.58
CA ILE A 124 -1.86 1.78 -3.33
C ILE A 124 -3.24 1.68 -2.70
N GLU A 125 -3.69 0.46 -2.53
CA GLU A 125 -4.88 0.15 -1.76
C GLU A 125 -4.49 -0.30 -0.36
N ILE A 126 -5.16 0.22 0.65
CA ILE A 126 -5.04 -0.25 2.05
C ILE A 126 -6.46 -0.46 2.54
N THR A 127 -6.80 -1.69 2.93
CA THR A 127 -8.13 -2.04 3.41
C THR A 127 -8.12 -2.97 4.61
N GLY A 128 -9.22 -2.98 5.34
CA GLY A 128 -9.41 -3.81 6.52
C GLY A 128 -10.38 -3.16 7.50
N ALA A 129 -10.19 -3.42 8.80
CA ALA A 129 -10.94 -2.74 9.86
C ALA A 129 -10.33 -2.91 11.27
N HIS A 130 -9.15 -3.52 11.44
CA HIS A 130 -8.64 -3.89 12.77
C HIS A 130 -7.11 -3.86 12.88
N HIS A 131 -6.41 -3.20 11.97
CA HIS A 131 -4.95 -3.19 12.03
C HIS A 131 -4.46 -2.12 12.97
N HIS A 132 -3.64 -2.47 13.96
CA HIS A 132 -3.18 -1.55 15.00
C HIS A 132 -2.55 -0.25 14.46
N HIS A 133 -1.88 -0.32 13.31
CA HIS A 133 -1.26 0.84 12.67
C HIS A 133 -2.22 1.63 11.78
N PHE A 134 -3.04 0.95 10.97
CA PHE A 134 -3.85 1.61 9.94
C PHE A 134 -5.28 1.91 10.38
N PHE A 135 -5.80 1.14 11.31
CA PHE A 135 -7.19 1.17 11.76
C PHE A 135 -7.27 0.93 13.28
N PRO A 136 -6.61 1.76 14.12
CA PRO A 136 -6.58 1.57 15.57
C PRO A 136 -7.95 1.80 16.23
N ASP A 137 -8.76 2.69 15.67
CA ASP A 137 -9.99 3.19 16.29
C ASP A 137 -11.26 2.52 15.73
N THR A 138 -11.13 1.69 14.70
CA THR A 138 -12.27 1.15 13.95
C THR A 138 -12.95 -0.01 14.66
N THR A 139 -14.28 0.07 14.72
CA THR A 139 -15.14 -0.97 15.30
C THR A 139 -15.93 -1.71 14.21
N GLY A 140 -15.83 -3.05 14.16
CA GLY A 140 -16.62 -3.98 13.32
C GLY A 140 -16.71 -3.69 11.81
N PHE A 141 -17.33 -4.62 11.06
CA PHE A 141 -17.78 -4.36 9.68
C PHE A 141 -19.27 -4.02 9.68
N GLY A 142 -19.74 -3.26 8.68
CA GLY A 142 -21.17 -3.06 8.43
C GLY A 142 -21.87 -4.38 8.05
N THR A 143 -23.18 -4.47 8.28
CA THR A 143 -23.97 -5.64 7.87
C THR A 143 -24.17 -5.63 6.35
N LEU A 144 -23.90 -6.74 5.66
CA LEU A 144 -24.23 -6.89 4.24
C LEU A 144 -25.76 -6.88 4.05
N PRO A 145 -26.30 -6.25 2.99
CA PRO A 145 -27.70 -6.41 2.63
C PRO A 145 -28.04 -7.89 2.40
N ALA A 146 -29.23 -8.31 2.82
CA ALA A 146 -29.77 -9.65 2.59
C ALA A 146 -30.09 -9.89 1.11
#